data_AF-A0A1G9K0C8-F1
#
_entry.id   AF-A0A1G9K0C8-F1
#
_cell.length_a   1.000
_cell.length_b   1.000
_cell.length_c   1.000
_cell.angle_alpha   90.00
_cell.angle_beta   90.00
_cell.angle_gamma   90.00
#
_symmetry.space_group_name_H-M   'P 1'
#
loop_
_entity.id
_entity.type
_entity.pdbx_description
1 polymer ?
#
loop_
_entity_poly.entity_id
_entity_poly.type
_entity_poly.pdbx_seq_one_letter_code
_entity_poly.pdbx_strand_id
1 'polypeptide(L)'
;MLLAAEAALMTGQAGATSAVQPAATSTTEAQRPADVRTVEPDLTWAQKHSKGGIPWGLAEAKKTGKRTLVPNATTPTNLTYANPDGTLTSEVTTGPERIERDGKWVDVDATLTTTADGGVRAKAHPEGLTLAARGAALPHAHCGRPRMRPDVTWSPWAVARRR
;
A
#
# COMPACT_ATOMS: atom_id res chain seq x y z
N MET A 1 -21.66 39.55 74.89
CA MET A 1 -23.11 39.35 75.08
C MET A 1 -23.78 39.66 73.75
N LEU A 2 -24.31 38.63 73.07
CA LEU A 2 -25.34 38.64 71.99
C LEU A 2 -25.13 39.60 70.78
N LEU A 3 -25.45 39.28 69.52
CA LEU A 3 -26.04 38.15 68.83
C LEU A 3 -25.74 38.36 67.32
N ALA A 4 -25.78 37.28 66.55
CA ALA A 4 -25.36 37.14 65.16
C ALA A 4 -26.05 38.04 64.11
N ALA A 5 -25.30 38.35 63.04
CA ALA A 5 -25.78 38.37 61.66
C ALA A 5 -24.59 38.30 60.68
N GLU A 6 -24.88 37.82 59.47
CA GLU A 6 -24.05 37.81 58.25
C GLU A 6 -22.95 36.72 58.18
N ALA A 7 -22.61 36.11 57.04
CA ALA A 7 -23.26 35.77 55.78
C ALA A 7 -22.13 35.06 55.00
N ALA A 8 -22.26 33.77 54.68
CA ALA A 8 -21.37 33.15 53.70
C ALA A 8 -21.99 31.86 53.12
N LEU A 9 -22.58 32.06 51.94
CA LEU A 9 -22.53 31.22 50.75
C LEU A 9 -21.80 29.86 50.89
N MET A 10 -22.51 28.76 50.65
CA MET A 10 -22.17 27.73 49.65
C MET A 10 -23.29 26.68 49.61
N THR A 11 -24.24 26.91 48.72
CA THR A 11 -25.00 25.84 48.01
C THR A 11 -24.00 24.84 47.45
N GLY A 12 -24.15 23.53 47.56
CA GLY A 12 -25.36 22.75 47.34
C GLY A 12 -24.95 21.62 46.39
N GLN A 13 -25.21 20.39 46.80
CA GLN A 13 -24.50 19.18 46.41
C GLN A 13 -24.60 18.78 44.93
N ALA A 14 -23.60 17.99 44.56
CA ALA A 14 -23.57 17.10 43.41
C ALA A 14 -24.84 16.25 43.26
N GLY A 15 -25.23 16.05 42.01
CA GLY A 15 -26.25 15.11 41.59
C GLY A 15 -26.32 15.10 40.08
N ALA A 16 -25.40 14.37 39.44
CA ALA A 16 -25.39 14.14 38.02
C ALA A 16 -26.70 13.43 37.62
N THR A 17 -27.58 14.14 36.93
CA THR A 17 -28.63 13.54 36.11
C THR A 17 -28.28 13.85 34.66
N SER A 18 -28.00 12.79 33.91
CA SER A 18 -27.85 12.86 32.46
C SER A 18 -29.15 13.36 31.87
N ALA A 19 -29.20 14.65 31.52
CA ALA A 19 -30.19 15.16 30.61
C ALA A 19 -29.86 14.57 29.22
N VAL A 20 -30.71 13.65 28.78
CA VAL A 20 -30.81 13.24 27.37
C VAL A 20 -31.01 14.51 26.55
N GLN A 21 -29.94 14.98 25.91
CA GLN A 21 -30.04 16.00 24.89
C GLN A 21 -30.83 15.38 23.72
N PRO A 22 -31.95 15.98 23.27
CA PRO A 22 -32.55 15.57 22.01
C PRO A 22 -31.50 15.82 20.93
N ALA A 23 -31.10 14.74 20.26
CA ALA A 23 -30.18 14.78 19.14
C ALA A 23 -30.69 15.79 18.12
N ALA A 24 -30.06 16.97 18.08
CA ALA A 24 -30.15 17.84 16.94
C ALA A 24 -29.70 16.99 15.76
N THR A 25 -30.63 16.67 14.86
CA THR A 25 -30.36 16.03 13.59
C THR A 25 -29.39 16.92 12.84
N SER A 26 -28.10 16.65 13.02
CA SER A 26 -27.08 17.06 12.07
C SER A 26 -27.35 16.20 10.86
N THR A 27 -28.26 16.66 9.99
CA THR A 27 -28.17 16.33 8.58
C THR A 27 -26.83 16.91 8.14
N THR A 28 -25.76 16.14 8.35
CA THR A 28 -24.54 16.29 7.60
C THR A 28 -24.94 15.93 6.18
N GLU A 29 -25.44 16.93 5.47
CA GLU A 29 -25.44 16.95 4.02
C GLU A 29 -24.00 16.62 3.64
N ALA A 30 -23.81 15.37 3.24
CA ALA A 30 -22.55 14.86 2.76
C ALA A 30 -22.06 15.87 1.75
N GLN A 31 -20.99 16.59 2.08
CA GLN A 31 -20.27 17.42 1.13
C GLN A 31 -19.80 16.49 0.03
N ARG A 32 -20.66 16.31 -0.99
CA ARG A 32 -20.29 15.78 -2.28
C ARG A 32 -19.19 16.71 -2.76
N PRO A 33 -17.94 16.24 -2.90
CA PRO A 33 -16.90 17.11 -3.43
C PRO A 33 -17.41 17.61 -4.78
N ALA A 34 -17.57 18.93 -4.88
CA ALA A 34 -17.95 19.60 -6.09
C ALA A 34 -16.91 19.24 -7.16
N ASP A 35 -17.40 18.75 -8.31
CA ASP A 35 -16.68 18.61 -9.58
C ASP A 35 -15.22 18.12 -9.48
N VAL A 36 -15.02 16.81 -9.61
CA VAL A 36 -13.72 16.26 -10.06
C VAL A 36 -13.55 16.62 -11.54
N ARG A 37 -13.20 17.87 -11.83
CA ARG A 37 -12.78 18.34 -13.17
C ARG A 37 -11.26 18.23 -13.35
N THR A 38 -10.69 17.13 -12.88
CA THR A 38 -9.32 16.72 -13.17
C THR A 38 -9.40 15.28 -13.63
N VAL A 39 -9.65 15.05 -14.93
CA VAL A 39 -9.74 13.68 -15.45
C VAL A 39 -8.99 13.49 -16.78
N GLU A 40 -8.74 14.54 -17.58
CA GLU A 40 -8.04 14.38 -18.86
C GLU A 40 -6.58 14.83 -18.90
N PRO A 41 -6.18 15.99 -18.33
CA PRO A 41 -4.78 16.41 -18.42
C PRO A 41 -3.85 15.58 -17.51
N ASP A 42 -4.37 15.05 -16.41
CA ASP A 42 -3.64 14.22 -15.46
C ASP A 42 -3.51 12.76 -15.93
N LEU A 43 -4.56 12.18 -16.52
CA LEU A 43 -4.51 10.82 -17.05
C LEU A 43 -3.58 10.69 -18.27
N THR A 44 -3.62 11.66 -19.18
CA THR A 44 -2.77 11.64 -20.39
C THR A 44 -1.29 11.85 -20.03
N TRP A 45 -0.99 12.73 -19.08
CA TRP A 45 0.35 12.84 -18.48
C TRP A 45 0.76 11.51 -17.84
N ALA A 46 -0.13 10.89 -17.05
CA ALA A 46 0.19 9.69 -16.28
C ALA A 46 0.42 8.47 -17.17
N GLN A 47 -0.37 8.32 -18.23
CA GLN A 47 -0.18 7.28 -19.24
C GLN A 47 1.18 7.39 -19.93
N LYS A 48 1.62 8.63 -20.23
CA LYS A 48 2.88 8.86 -20.94
C LYS A 48 4.10 8.59 -20.05
N HIS A 49 4.02 8.90 -18.77
CA HIS A 49 5.17 8.81 -17.85
C HIS A 49 5.15 7.56 -16.95
N SER A 50 4.02 6.87 -16.80
CA SER A 50 3.87 5.70 -15.91
C SER A 50 3.82 4.40 -16.70
N LYS A 51 4.84 4.12 -17.52
CA LYS A 51 4.95 2.81 -18.19
C LYS A 51 4.93 1.70 -17.12
N GLY A 52 4.05 0.72 -17.31
CA GLY A 52 3.82 -0.35 -16.34
C GLY A 52 2.89 -0.01 -15.17
N GLY A 53 2.40 1.24 -15.07
CA GLY A 53 1.43 1.67 -14.07
C GLY A 53 -0.03 1.44 -14.49
N ILE A 54 -0.95 1.64 -13.55
CA ILE A 54 -2.40 1.44 -13.77
C ILE A 54 -2.95 2.26 -14.95
N PRO A 55 -2.64 3.57 -15.11
CA PRO A 55 -3.16 4.36 -16.23
C PRO A 55 -2.70 3.82 -17.59
N TRP A 56 -1.44 3.35 -17.65
CA TRP A 56 -0.89 2.70 -18.84
C TRP A 56 -1.58 1.36 -19.11
N GLY A 57 -1.75 0.51 -18.09
CA GLY A 57 -2.37 -0.80 -18.25
C GLY A 57 -3.82 -0.71 -18.72
N LEU A 58 -4.59 0.25 -18.19
CA LEU A 58 -5.97 0.50 -18.63
C LEU A 58 -6.03 0.99 -20.08
N ALA A 59 -5.10 1.87 -20.48
CA ALA A 59 -5.02 2.34 -21.87
C ALA A 59 -4.69 1.20 -22.84
N GLU A 60 -3.71 0.36 -22.47
CA GLU A 60 -3.28 -0.77 -23.29
C GLU A 60 -4.36 -1.85 -23.36
N ALA A 61 -5.05 -2.13 -22.26
CA ALA A 61 -6.16 -3.09 -22.24
C ALA A 61 -7.34 -2.64 -23.11
N LYS A 62 -7.69 -1.35 -23.07
CA LYS A 62 -8.70 -0.75 -23.96
C LYS A 62 -8.29 -0.82 -25.43
N LYS A 63 -7.01 -0.53 -25.73
CA LYS A 63 -6.48 -0.56 -27.10
C LYS A 63 -6.41 -1.97 -27.68
N THR A 64 -5.99 -2.95 -26.88
CA THR A 64 -5.79 -4.33 -27.32
C THR A 64 -7.07 -5.18 -27.22
N GLY A 65 -8.07 -4.72 -26.46
CA GLY A 65 -9.28 -5.49 -26.16
C GLY A 65 -9.04 -6.70 -25.26
N LYS A 66 -7.85 -6.80 -24.64
CA LYS A 66 -7.44 -7.94 -23.81
C LYS A 66 -7.00 -7.45 -22.43
N ARG A 67 -7.12 -8.33 -21.42
CA ARG A 67 -6.55 -8.04 -20.11
C ARG A 67 -5.04 -7.85 -20.23
N THR A 68 -4.50 -6.82 -19.59
CA THR A 68 -3.08 -6.46 -19.63
C THR A 68 -2.52 -6.42 -18.20
N LEU A 69 -1.39 -7.09 -17.97
CA LEU A 69 -0.72 -7.06 -16.67
C LEU A 69 -0.24 -5.63 -16.35
N VAL A 70 -0.32 -5.24 -15.08
CA VAL A 70 0.18 -3.95 -14.57
C VAL A 70 1.42 -4.19 -13.71
N PRO A 71 2.65 -4.14 -14.27
CA PRO A 71 3.89 -4.46 -13.57
C PRO A 71 4.11 -3.68 -12.27
N ASN A 72 3.79 -2.39 -12.23
CA ASN A 72 4.06 -1.53 -11.07
C ASN A 72 3.05 -1.74 -9.94
N ALA A 73 1.93 -2.41 -10.23
CA ALA A 73 0.96 -2.85 -9.22
C ALA A 73 1.13 -4.35 -8.89
N THR A 74 2.03 -5.04 -9.58
CA THR A 74 2.31 -6.46 -9.35
C THR A 74 3.29 -6.61 -8.18
N THR A 75 3.09 -7.64 -7.37
CA THR A 75 3.99 -8.03 -6.27
C THR A 75 4.30 -9.53 -6.37
N PRO A 76 5.22 -10.07 -5.56
CA PRO A 76 5.53 -11.50 -5.58
C PRO A 76 4.31 -12.40 -5.33
N THR A 77 3.30 -11.90 -4.61
CA THR A 77 2.09 -12.64 -4.21
C THR A 77 0.80 -12.11 -4.84
N ASN A 78 0.85 -11.03 -5.62
CA ASN A 78 -0.32 -10.40 -6.21
C ASN A 78 -0.08 -10.02 -7.67
N LEU A 79 -0.94 -10.47 -8.57
CA LEU A 79 -0.99 -10.05 -9.97
C LEU A 79 -2.14 -9.10 -10.18
N THR A 80 -1.86 -7.87 -10.62
CA THR A 80 -2.89 -6.91 -10.99
C THR A 80 -3.00 -6.81 -12.51
N TYR A 81 -4.19 -7.09 -13.03
CA TYR A 81 -4.54 -6.96 -14.43
C TYR A 81 -5.49 -5.79 -14.64
N ALA A 82 -5.28 -5.05 -15.72
CA ALA A 82 -6.23 -4.10 -16.26
C ALA A 82 -7.09 -4.77 -17.33
N ASN A 83 -8.41 -4.63 -17.21
CA ASN A 83 -9.38 -5.21 -18.14
C ASN A 83 -9.83 -4.17 -19.18
N PRO A 84 -10.28 -4.61 -20.36
CA PRO A 84 -10.74 -3.71 -21.43
C PRO A 84 -11.99 -2.90 -21.04
N ASP A 85 -12.79 -3.38 -20.08
CA ASP A 85 -13.94 -2.68 -19.51
C ASP A 85 -13.55 -1.50 -18.59
N GLY A 86 -12.25 -1.34 -18.31
CA GLY A 86 -11.73 -0.31 -17.42
C GLY A 86 -11.64 -0.72 -15.96
N THR A 87 -11.95 -1.97 -15.62
CA THR A 87 -11.80 -2.51 -14.27
C THR A 87 -10.39 -3.07 -14.02
N LEU A 88 -10.06 -3.29 -12.75
CA LEU A 88 -8.84 -3.99 -12.34
C LEU A 88 -9.21 -5.32 -11.69
N THR A 89 -8.50 -6.37 -12.06
CA THR A 89 -8.60 -7.69 -11.41
C THR A 89 -7.28 -7.98 -10.71
N SER A 90 -7.34 -8.41 -9.46
CA SER A 90 -6.17 -8.84 -8.70
C SER A 90 -6.28 -10.33 -8.37
N GLU A 91 -5.22 -11.08 -8.67
CA GLU A 91 -5.09 -12.51 -8.33
C GLU A 91 -4.04 -12.64 -7.23
N VAL A 92 -4.40 -13.22 -6.09
CA VAL A 92 -3.54 -13.32 -4.90
C VAL A 92 -3.16 -14.78 -4.65
N THR A 93 -1.90 -15.01 -4.28
CA THR A 93 -1.32 -16.33 -4.03
C THR A 93 -0.81 -16.45 -2.60
N THR A 94 -0.81 -17.65 -2.04
CA THR A 94 -0.40 -17.91 -0.64
C THR A 94 1.10 -17.71 -0.43
N GLY A 95 1.91 -17.77 -1.49
CA GLY A 95 3.35 -17.56 -1.45
C GLY A 95 3.88 -16.87 -2.70
N PRO A 96 5.16 -16.47 -2.69
CA PRO A 96 5.81 -15.84 -3.83
C PRO A 96 5.89 -16.82 -5.02
N GLU A 97 5.22 -16.49 -6.11
CA GLU A 97 5.30 -17.27 -7.35
C GLU A 97 6.21 -16.61 -8.40
N ARG A 98 6.49 -15.31 -8.21
CA ARG A 98 7.25 -14.48 -9.14
C ARG A 98 8.15 -13.52 -8.38
N ILE A 99 9.26 -13.15 -9.00
CA ILE A 99 10.22 -12.18 -8.47
C ILE A 99 10.56 -11.17 -9.55
N GLU A 100 10.83 -9.93 -9.14
CA GLU A 100 11.33 -8.92 -10.05
C GLU A 100 12.87 -8.98 -10.08
N ARG A 101 13.43 -9.17 -11.27
CA ARG A 101 14.88 -9.14 -11.53
C ARG A 101 15.13 -8.20 -12.70
N ASP A 102 16.01 -7.21 -12.49
CA ASP A 102 16.40 -6.23 -13.51
C ASP A 102 15.21 -5.53 -14.20
N GLY A 103 14.17 -5.22 -13.43
CA GLY A 103 12.94 -4.57 -13.94
C GLY A 103 12.02 -5.49 -14.75
N LYS A 104 12.21 -6.81 -14.65
CA LYS A 104 11.38 -7.84 -15.30
C LYS A 104 10.87 -8.83 -14.27
N TRP A 105 9.60 -9.19 -14.40
CA TRP A 105 9.02 -10.28 -13.63
C TRP A 105 9.47 -11.63 -14.22
N VAL A 106 10.00 -12.49 -13.37
CA VAL A 106 10.35 -13.87 -13.70
C VAL A 106 9.69 -14.81 -12.68
N ASP A 107 9.30 -16.00 -13.12
CA ASP A 107 8.74 -17.00 -12.22
C ASP A 107 9.80 -17.51 -11.24
N VAL A 108 9.34 -17.89 -10.05
CA VAL A 108 10.20 -18.51 -9.03
C VAL A 108 10.66 -19.87 -9.53
N ASP A 109 11.98 -20.03 -9.63
CA ASP A 109 12.64 -21.24 -10.11
C ASP A 109 13.75 -21.63 -9.10
N ALA A 110 13.46 -22.62 -8.27
CA ALA A 110 14.38 -23.14 -7.27
C ALA A 110 15.40 -24.15 -7.85
N THR A 111 15.43 -24.35 -9.17
CA THR A 111 16.39 -25.24 -9.82
C THR A 111 17.81 -24.73 -9.61
N LEU A 112 18.68 -25.61 -9.10
CA LEU A 112 20.07 -25.28 -8.80
C LEU A 112 20.94 -25.37 -10.06
N THR A 113 21.83 -24.40 -10.20
CA THR A 113 22.80 -24.30 -11.30
C THR A 113 24.19 -24.04 -10.74
N THR A 114 25.20 -24.69 -11.31
CA THR A 114 26.60 -24.56 -10.87
C THR A 114 27.14 -23.18 -11.20
N THR A 115 27.87 -22.57 -10.27
CA THR A 115 28.57 -21.29 -10.46
C THR A 115 30.04 -21.53 -10.81
N ALA A 116 30.69 -20.52 -11.39
CA ALA A 116 32.11 -20.59 -11.75
C ALA A 116 33.02 -20.87 -10.55
N ASP A 117 32.60 -20.44 -9.35
CA ASP A 117 33.32 -20.65 -8.09
C ASP A 117 33.16 -22.08 -7.51
N GLY A 118 32.52 -22.99 -8.26
CA GLY A 118 32.26 -24.37 -7.83
C GLY A 118 31.11 -24.53 -6.83
N GLY A 119 30.39 -23.44 -6.51
CA GLY A 119 29.15 -23.48 -5.75
C GLY A 119 27.93 -23.79 -6.62
N VAL A 120 26.74 -23.79 -6.02
CA VAL A 120 25.47 -23.87 -6.75
C VAL A 120 24.51 -22.77 -6.31
N ARG A 121 23.74 -22.21 -7.24
CA ARG A 121 22.72 -21.18 -6.96
C ARG A 121 21.39 -21.57 -7.56
N ALA A 122 20.30 -21.19 -6.91
CA ALA A 122 18.97 -21.27 -7.51
C ALA A 122 18.84 -20.26 -8.67
N LYS A 123 18.14 -20.66 -9.73
CA LYS A 123 17.97 -19.85 -10.94
C LYS A 123 17.16 -18.57 -10.69
N ALA A 124 16.08 -18.66 -9.91
CA ALA A 124 15.23 -17.53 -9.54
C ALA A 124 14.56 -17.76 -8.19
N HIS A 125 15.32 -17.66 -7.10
CA HIS A 125 14.78 -17.72 -5.73
C HIS A 125 14.54 -16.31 -5.16
N PRO A 126 13.45 -16.06 -4.40
CA PRO A 126 13.17 -14.76 -3.78
C PRO A 126 14.35 -14.24 -2.94
N GLU A 127 14.85 -15.09 -2.04
CA GLU A 127 15.93 -14.76 -1.10
C GLU A 127 17.34 -15.05 -1.64
N GLY A 128 17.48 -15.39 -2.93
CA GLY A 128 18.81 -15.64 -3.53
C GLY A 128 19.55 -16.85 -2.93
N LEU A 129 18.92 -18.03 -2.98
CA LEU A 129 19.51 -19.27 -2.44
C LEU A 129 20.82 -19.65 -3.15
N THR A 130 21.88 -19.80 -2.37
CA THR A 130 23.20 -20.28 -2.82
C THR A 130 23.76 -21.31 -1.84
N LEU A 131 24.40 -22.36 -2.35
CA LEU A 131 25.18 -23.31 -1.57
C LEU A 131 26.65 -23.20 -1.99
N ALA A 132 27.54 -23.11 -0.99
CA ALA A 132 28.96 -22.97 -1.22
C ALA A 132 29.58 -24.29 -1.72
N ALA A 133 30.70 -24.18 -2.44
CA ALA A 133 31.51 -25.33 -2.81
C ALA A 133 32.01 -26.07 -1.56
N ARG A 134 32.28 -27.38 -1.69
CA ARG A 134 32.87 -28.16 -0.59
C ARG A 134 34.18 -27.52 -0.13
N GLY A 135 34.26 -27.15 1.16
CA GLY A 135 35.46 -26.55 1.75
C GLY A 135 35.58 -25.03 1.58
N ALA A 136 34.61 -24.37 0.93
CA ALA A 136 34.54 -22.92 0.91
C ALA A 136 34.09 -22.39 2.28
N ALA A 137 34.69 -21.29 2.74
CA ALA A 137 34.20 -20.57 3.91
C ALA A 137 32.76 -20.11 3.63
N LEU A 138 31.81 -20.53 4.48
CA LEU A 138 30.40 -20.22 4.26
C LEU A 138 30.22 -18.69 4.25
N PRO A 139 29.70 -18.09 3.16
CA PRO A 139 29.19 -16.73 3.26
C PRO A 139 28.07 -16.78 4.29
N HIS A 140 28.13 -15.90 5.29
CA HIS A 140 27.12 -15.82 6.34
C HIS A 140 25.74 -15.72 5.68
N ALA A 141 24.80 -16.57 6.11
CA ALA A 141 23.44 -16.50 5.65
C ALA A 141 22.92 -15.07 5.90
N HIS A 142 22.75 -14.30 4.84
CA HIS A 142 21.99 -13.07 4.90
C HIS A 142 20.52 -13.49 4.97
N CYS A 143 20.04 -13.79 6.18
CA CYS A 143 18.61 -13.75 6.47
C CYS A 143 18.21 -12.27 6.59
N GLY A 144 18.41 -11.53 5.51
CA GLY A 144 17.94 -10.16 5.41
C GLY A 144 16.46 -10.27 5.10
N ARG A 145 15.58 -10.04 6.09
CA ARG A 145 14.24 -9.56 5.75
C ARG A 145 14.46 -8.42 4.76
N PRO A 146 13.91 -8.45 3.53
CA PRO A 146 13.77 -7.22 2.79
C PRO A 146 13.08 -6.28 3.78
N ARG A 147 13.66 -5.10 3.99
CA ARG A 147 12.96 -4.03 4.69
C ARG A 147 11.68 -3.88 3.88
N MET A 148 10.61 -4.49 4.36
CA MET A 148 9.27 -4.21 3.92
C MET A 148 9.23 -2.70 4.05
N ARG A 149 9.19 -2.00 2.92
CA ARG A 149 8.94 -0.57 3.00
C ARG A 149 7.65 -0.52 3.81
N PRO A 150 7.64 0.11 5.00
CA PRO A 150 6.38 0.30 5.68
C PRO A 150 5.49 0.92 4.62
N ASP A 151 4.32 0.32 4.46
CA ASP A 151 3.19 0.80 3.69
C ASP A 151 3.42 2.25 3.25
N VAL A 152 3.44 2.50 1.95
CA VAL A 152 2.96 3.82 1.50
C VAL A 152 1.52 3.85 1.94
N THR A 153 1.31 4.24 3.21
CA THR A 153 0.03 4.76 3.63
C THR A 153 -0.09 6.00 2.77
N TRP A 154 -0.99 5.93 1.80
CA TRP A 154 -1.46 7.12 1.17
C TRP A 154 -2.16 7.93 2.27
N SER A 155 -1.44 8.88 2.84
CA SER A 155 -2.02 9.92 3.67
C SER A 155 -2.42 11.07 2.73
N PRO A 156 -3.72 11.33 2.51
CA PRO A 156 -4.18 12.29 1.52
C PRO A 156 -3.90 13.77 1.83
N TRP A 157 -3.07 14.12 2.81
CA TRP A 157 -2.93 15.51 3.29
C TRP A 157 -1.50 16.01 3.57
N ALA A 158 -0.44 15.31 3.15
CA ALA A 158 0.94 15.73 3.44
C ALA A 158 1.54 16.69 2.38
N VAL A 159 0.90 17.83 2.11
CA VAL A 159 1.59 19.05 1.63
C VAL A 159 1.01 20.25 2.37
N ALA A 160 1.55 20.49 3.57
CA ALA A 160 1.50 21.80 4.19
C ALA A 160 2.80 22.00 4.95
N ARG A 161 3.47 23.13 4.66
CA ARG A 161 4.71 23.66 5.25
C ARG A 161 6.00 23.23 4.57
N ARG A 162 6.35 23.97 3.52
CA ARG A 162 7.54 24.81 3.60
C ARG A 162 7.17 26.19 3.08
N ARG A 163 7.26 27.17 3.98
CA ARG A 163 7.28 28.59 3.65
C ARG A 163 8.62 28.92 3.01
#